data_AF-A0A1G7J6T9-F1
#
_entry.id   AF-A0A1G7J6T9-F1
#
_cell.length_a   1.000
_cell.length_b   1.000
_cell.length_c   1.000
_cell.angle_alpha   90.00
_cell.angle_beta   90.00
_cell.angle_gamma   90.00
#
_symmetry.space_group_name_H-M   'P 1'
#
loop_
_entity.id
_entity.type
_entity.pdbx_description
1 polymer ?
#
loop_
_entity_poly.entity_id
_entity_poly.type
_entity_poly.pdbx_seq_one_letter_code
_entity_poly.pdbx_strand_id
1 'polypeptide(L)'
;MQKAVNAIFEQIGAVVKISAVYQTPALGFEGDDFMNCVLLVQSNLSSRKILETILAIEKRLGRERDSTERYSSRPIDIDILAIGAEVKETKSLTVPHPELQNRRFVLQPFSEVNQEWEHPILGKNVRQLLEETEDASVITKQSKWLRNPRKDYDVSKYNYIAIEGNIGAGKTSLATMLSYDFNAKLILERFKDNPFLPKFYENQMRYAFPLEMSFLADRYQQLLEDIKQFDLFQDCVIADYDAYKSLIFAKVTLQDEEYNLYKKLFYLMHKELPKPDVYVYLYQNTERLLENIKKRGRKYEQSIETGYLQKINEGYLEFIKSQQSDTIKIIDISEMDFVKSRKDYLAILKQIID
;
A
#
# COMPACT_ATOMS: atom_id res chain seq x y z
N MET A 1 -15.31 -15.06 13.51
CA MET A 1 -13.88 -14.90 13.22
C MET A 1 -13.58 -14.50 11.76
N GLN A 2 -13.87 -15.29 10.71
CA GLN A 2 -13.51 -14.92 9.31
C GLN A 2 -14.04 -13.54 8.86
N LYS A 3 -15.29 -13.19 9.21
CA LYS A 3 -15.84 -11.86 8.92
C LYS A 3 -15.03 -10.72 9.56
N ALA A 4 -14.45 -10.94 10.73
CA ALA A 4 -13.57 -9.97 11.39
C ALA A 4 -12.23 -9.85 10.65
N VAL A 5 -11.63 -10.96 10.22
CA VAL A 5 -10.40 -10.95 9.39
C VAL A 5 -10.62 -10.15 8.11
N ASN A 6 -11.72 -10.40 7.39
CA ASN A 6 -12.06 -9.65 6.17
C ASN A 6 -12.26 -8.16 6.48
N ALA A 7 -13.00 -7.84 7.54
CA ALA A 7 -13.27 -6.46 7.94
C ALA A 7 -11.99 -5.69 8.33
N ILE A 8 -11.05 -6.35 9.01
CA ILE A 8 -9.73 -5.80 9.37
C ILE A 8 -8.93 -5.56 8.09
N PHE A 9 -8.92 -6.51 7.15
CA PHE A 9 -8.26 -6.34 5.87
C PHE A 9 -8.83 -5.17 5.06
N GLU A 10 -10.14 -5.03 5.00
CA GLU A 10 -10.82 -4.02 4.19
C GLU A 10 -10.71 -2.60 4.75
N GLN A 11 -10.56 -2.45 6.07
CA GLN A 11 -10.66 -1.14 6.74
C GLN A 11 -9.40 -0.72 7.48
N ILE A 12 -8.56 -1.66 7.94
CA ILE A 12 -7.38 -1.35 8.75
C ILE A 12 -6.09 -1.48 7.93
N GLY A 13 -5.85 -2.61 7.27
CA GLY A 13 -4.57 -2.83 6.60
C GLY A 13 -4.37 -4.24 6.06
N ALA A 14 -3.24 -4.48 5.38
CA ALA A 14 -2.91 -5.79 4.83
C ALA A 14 -2.68 -6.80 5.96
N VAL A 15 -3.39 -7.94 5.92
CA VAL A 15 -3.15 -9.05 6.84
C VAL A 15 -1.93 -9.81 6.31
N VAL A 16 -0.79 -9.66 6.98
CA VAL A 16 0.49 -10.26 6.57
C VAL A 16 0.51 -11.74 6.94
N LYS A 17 0.12 -12.05 8.19
CA LYS A 17 0.08 -13.41 8.73
C LYS A 17 -1.12 -13.59 9.66
N ILE A 18 -1.56 -14.84 9.75
CA ILE A 18 -2.66 -15.30 10.62
C ILE A 18 -2.14 -16.53 11.33
N SER A 19 -2.25 -16.58 12.66
CA SER A 19 -1.98 -17.80 13.43
C SER A 19 -2.98 -18.91 13.08
N ALA A 20 -2.74 -20.12 13.56
CA ALA A 20 -3.81 -21.09 13.74
C ALA A 20 -4.87 -20.55 14.72
N VAL A 21 -6.05 -21.16 14.68
CA VAL A 21 -7.09 -20.87 15.66
C VAL A 21 -6.91 -21.82 16.84
N TYR A 22 -6.96 -21.27 18.04
CA TYR A 22 -6.77 -21.99 19.29
C TYR A 22 -8.05 -21.94 20.11
N GLN A 23 -8.49 -23.10 20.58
CA GLN A 23 -9.64 -23.25 21.46
C GLN A 23 -9.17 -23.25 22.92
N THR A 24 -9.84 -22.47 23.77
CA THR A 24 -9.62 -22.43 25.22
C THR A 24 -10.94 -22.53 25.97
N PRO A 25 -11.01 -23.28 27.09
CA PRO A 25 -12.20 -23.32 27.93
C PRO A 25 -12.60 -21.94 28.47
N ALA A 26 -13.89 -21.76 28.77
CA ALA A 26 -14.34 -20.58 29.51
C ALA A 26 -13.72 -20.56 30.92
N LEU A 27 -12.99 -19.49 31.23
CA LEU A 27 -12.35 -19.32 32.54
C LEU A 27 -13.30 -18.57 33.50
N GLY A 28 -13.73 -19.23 34.57
CA GLY A 28 -14.48 -18.60 35.67
C GLY A 28 -16.00 -18.53 35.53
N PHE A 29 -16.59 -19.16 34.51
CA PHE A 29 -18.04 -19.32 34.36
C PHE A 29 -18.38 -20.54 33.47
N GLU A 30 -19.61 -21.05 33.55
CA GLU A 30 -20.11 -22.05 32.60
C GLU A 30 -20.46 -21.37 31.26
N GLY A 31 -19.75 -21.73 30.20
CA GLY A 31 -19.99 -21.20 28.86
C GLY A 31 -19.27 -22.00 27.78
N ASP A 32 -19.56 -21.67 26.53
CA ASP A 32 -18.91 -22.27 25.37
C ASP A 32 -17.41 -21.94 25.35
N ASP A 33 -16.62 -22.83 24.76
CA ASP A 33 -15.20 -22.61 24.56
C ASP A 33 -14.93 -21.38 23.67
N PHE A 34 -13.87 -20.65 23.99
CA PHE A 34 -13.41 -19.50 23.24
C PHE A 34 -12.48 -19.90 22.12
N MET A 35 -12.60 -19.21 20.99
CA MET A 35 -11.72 -19.37 19.83
C MET A 35 -10.83 -18.13 19.71
N ASN A 36 -9.53 -18.33 19.73
CA ASN A 36 -8.51 -17.28 19.73
C ASN A 36 -7.62 -17.36 18.48
N CYS A 37 -7.27 -16.22 17.91
CA CYS A 37 -6.27 -16.12 16.85
C CYS A 37 -5.57 -14.77 16.91
N VAL A 38 -4.34 -14.71 16.41
CA VAL A 38 -3.58 -13.47 16.28
C VAL A 38 -3.36 -13.15 14.80
N LEU A 39 -3.53 -11.88 14.46
CA LEU A 39 -3.26 -11.34 13.13
C LEU A 39 -2.06 -10.39 13.21
N LEU A 40 -1.10 -10.54 12.29
CA LEU A 40 -0.13 -9.48 12.01
C LEU A 40 -0.67 -8.65 10.86
N VAL A 41 -0.98 -7.40 11.15
CA VAL A 41 -1.56 -6.45 10.21
C VAL A 41 -0.58 -5.33 9.96
N GLN A 42 -0.37 -5.03 8.69
CA GLN A 42 0.45 -3.91 8.23
C GLN A 42 -0.48 -2.76 7.85
N SER A 43 -0.30 -1.59 8.46
CA SER A 43 -1.22 -0.45 8.32
C SER A 43 -0.50 0.89 8.47
N ASN A 44 -0.95 1.88 7.68
CA ASN A 44 -0.52 3.28 7.79
C ASN A 44 -1.48 4.13 8.66
N LEU A 45 -2.46 3.50 9.32
CA LEU A 45 -3.38 4.20 10.23
C LEU A 45 -2.70 4.47 11.58
N SER A 46 -3.07 5.58 12.21
CA SER A 46 -2.62 5.88 13.57
C SER A 46 -3.30 4.95 14.59
N SER A 47 -2.65 4.73 15.75
CA SER A 47 -3.18 3.88 16.84
C SER A 47 -4.61 4.25 17.26
N ARG A 48 -4.94 5.55 17.24
CA ARG A 48 -6.31 6.04 17.48
C ARG A 48 -7.31 5.57 16.42
N LYS A 49 -6.98 5.71 15.13
CA LYS A 49 -7.85 5.30 14.03
C LYS A 49 -8.05 3.79 13.98
N ILE A 50 -6.99 3.02 14.30
CA ILE A 50 -7.07 1.56 14.41
C ILE A 50 -8.11 1.18 15.48
N LEU A 51 -8.01 1.76 16.68
CA LEU A 51 -8.98 1.52 17.75
C LEU A 51 -10.42 1.90 17.35
N GLU A 52 -10.62 3.11 16.81
CA GLU A 52 -11.94 3.57 16.35
C GLU A 52 -12.54 2.60 15.33
N THR A 53 -11.72 2.08 14.41
CA THR A 53 -12.14 1.13 13.38
C THR A 53 -12.47 -0.24 13.97
N ILE A 54 -11.66 -0.74 14.91
CA ILE A 54 -11.92 -2.01 15.60
C ILE A 54 -13.27 -1.96 16.32
N LEU A 55 -13.53 -0.91 17.11
CA LEU A 55 -14.81 -0.75 17.82
C LEU A 55 -16.00 -0.71 16.87
N ALA A 56 -15.85 -0.09 15.70
CA ALA A 56 -16.88 -0.07 14.67
C ALA A 56 -17.11 -1.47 14.04
N ILE A 57 -16.03 -2.24 13.80
CA ILE A 57 -16.10 -3.61 13.29
C ILE A 57 -16.84 -4.50 14.28
N GLU A 58 -16.51 -4.45 15.57
CA GLU A 58 -17.16 -5.24 16.61
C GLU A 58 -18.64 -4.94 16.73
N LYS A 59 -19.01 -3.64 16.77
CA LYS A 59 -20.40 -3.21 16.80
C LYS A 59 -21.18 -3.78 15.61
N ARG A 60 -20.60 -3.71 14.40
CA ARG A 60 -21.21 -4.25 13.18
C ARG A 60 -21.35 -5.77 13.20
N LEU A 61 -20.47 -6.48 13.91
CA LEU A 61 -20.50 -7.94 14.04
C LEU A 61 -21.37 -8.42 15.21
N GLY A 62 -22.13 -7.52 15.85
CA GLY A 62 -23.14 -7.87 16.86
C GLY A 62 -22.69 -7.67 18.31
N ARG A 63 -21.61 -6.91 18.57
CA ARG A 63 -21.27 -6.48 19.93
C ARG A 63 -22.22 -5.36 20.38
N GLU A 64 -23.28 -5.72 21.07
CA GLU A 64 -24.11 -4.77 21.83
C GLU A 64 -23.40 -4.43 23.15
N ARG A 65 -23.24 -3.14 23.46
CA ARG A 65 -22.64 -2.72 24.74
C ARG A 65 -23.71 -2.80 25.82
N ASP A 66 -23.95 -3.99 26.35
CA ASP A 66 -24.81 -4.12 27.52
C ASP A 66 -24.12 -3.57 28.77
N SER A 67 -24.81 -2.68 29.46
CA SER A 67 -24.42 -2.02 30.70
C SER A 67 -24.58 -2.92 31.94
N THR A 68 -24.40 -4.23 31.81
CA THR A 68 -24.53 -5.18 32.93
C THR A 68 -23.21 -5.92 33.17
N GLU A 69 -22.73 -5.88 34.42
CA GLU A 69 -21.43 -6.39 34.90
C GLU A 69 -21.31 -7.94 34.91
N ARG A 70 -21.95 -8.67 33.99
CA ARG A 70 -21.80 -10.13 33.88
C ARG A 70 -21.13 -10.50 32.56
N TYR A 71 -20.13 -11.38 32.65
CA TYR A 71 -19.51 -12.03 31.50
C TYR A 71 -20.61 -12.69 30.65
N SER A 72 -20.90 -12.13 29.48
CA SER A 72 -21.83 -12.70 28.49
C SER A 72 -21.04 -13.27 27.31
N SER A 73 -21.59 -14.30 26.68
CA SER A 73 -21.05 -14.84 25.43
C SER A 73 -21.11 -13.74 24.35
N ARG A 74 -19.95 -13.30 23.87
CA ARG A 74 -19.81 -12.24 22.88
C ARG A 74 -19.52 -12.85 21.51
N PRO A 75 -20.16 -12.40 20.42
CA PRO A 75 -19.89 -12.96 19.09
C PRO A 75 -18.45 -12.76 18.59
N ILE A 76 -17.78 -11.66 18.99
CA ILE A 76 -16.40 -11.34 18.66
C ILE A 76 -15.83 -10.29 19.63
N ASP A 77 -14.55 -10.42 19.98
CA ASP A 77 -13.73 -9.43 20.70
C ASP A 77 -12.39 -9.29 19.95
N ILE A 78 -11.93 -8.06 19.73
CA ILE A 78 -10.72 -7.76 18.95
C ILE A 78 -9.83 -6.82 19.76
N ASP A 79 -8.80 -7.38 20.38
CA ASP A 79 -7.83 -6.62 21.16
C ASP A 79 -6.62 -6.18 20.32
N ILE A 80 -6.11 -4.97 20.59
CA ILE A 80 -4.82 -4.51 20.07
C ILE A 80 -3.72 -5.00 21.02
N LEU A 81 -2.98 -6.01 20.59
CA LEU A 81 -1.86 -6.58 21.37
C LEU A 81 -0.64 -5.66 21.41
N ALA A 82 -0.21 -5.16 20.25
CA ALA A 82 0.94 -4.27 20.09
C ALA A 82 0.85 -3.50 18.77
N ILE A 83 1.54 -2.36 18.68
CA ILE A 83 1.69 -1.57 17.43
C ILE A 83 3.17 -1.27 17.24
N GLY A 84 3.86 -2.06 16.42
CA GLY A 84 5.32 -1.93 16.27
C GLY A 84 6.03 -1.98 17.63
N ALA A 85 6.87 -0.98 17.90
CA ALA A 85 7.51 -0.76 19.21
C ALA A 85 6.85 0.40 20.01
N GLU A 86 5.64 0.84 19.63
CA GLU A 86 4.92 1.94 20.30
C GLU A 86 4.59 1.55 21.74
N VAL A 87 5.01 2.39 22.70
CA VAL A 87 4.55 2.36 24.09
C VAL A 87 3.64 3.54 24.30
N LYS A 88 2.37 3.27 24.60
CA LYS A 88 1.36 4.31 24.74
C LYS A 88 0.31 3.92 25.76
N GLU A 89 0.04 4.86 26.65
CA GLU A 89 -1.01 4.76 27.65
C GLU A 89 -1.94 5.97 27.52
N THR A 90 -3.21 5.71 27.27
CA THR A 90 -4.28 6.70 27.19
C THR A 90 -5.52 6.16 27.87
N LYS A 91 -6.50 7.01 28.17
CA LYS A 91 -7.76 6.59 28.80
C LYS A 91 -8.51 5.47 28.04
N SER A 92 -8.26 5.34 26.74
CA SER A 92 -8.97 4.42 25.84
C SER A 92 -8.10 3.32 25.23
N LEU A 93 -6.77 3.41 25.37
CA LEU A 93 -5.82 2.51 24.71
C LEU A 93 -4.53 2.42 25.50
N THR A 94 -4.14 1.19 25.82
CA THR A 94 -2.81 0.86 26.34
C THR A 94 -2.16 -0.14 25.38
N VAL A 95 -1.01 0.22 24.81
CA VAL A 95 -0.19 -0.66 23.96
C VAL A 95 1.28 -0.61 24.39
N PRO A 96 2.00 -1.75 24.45
CA PRO A 96 1.48 -3.11 24.33
C PRO A 96 0.39 -3.43 25.37
N HIS A 97 -0.48 -4.39 25.06
CA HIS A 97 -1.59 -4.75 25.94
C HIS A 97 -1.04 -5.23 27.30
N PRO A 98 -1.53 -4.68 28.44
CA PRO A 98 -0.90 -4.88 29.75
C PRO A 98 -0.89 -6.32 30.25
N GLU A 99 -1.86 -7.14 29.82
CA GLU A 99 -1.97 -8.56 30.18
C GLU A 99 -1.42 -9.52 29.11
N LEU A 100 -0.77 -9.01 28.06
CA LEU A 100 -0.30 -9.83 26.95
C LEU A 100 0.64 -10.95 27.41
N GLN A 101 1.59 -10.62 28.28
CA GLN A 101 2.59 -11.53 28.82
C GLN A 101 2.04 -12.57 29.81
N ASN A 102 0.85 -12.31 30.37
CA ASN A 102 0.24 -13.16 31.39
C ASN A 102 -0.72 -14.20 30.78
N ARG A 103 -0.89 -14.23 29.45
CA ARG A 103 -1.95 -15.01 28.79
C ARG A 103 -1.37 -15.93 27.73
N ARG A 104 -1.31 -17.23 28.04
CA ARG A 104 -0.84 -18.28 27.14
C ARG A 104 -1.68 -18.37 25.87
N PHE A 105 -2.99 -18.18 25.97
CA PHE A 105 -3.89 -18.17 24.80
C PHE A 105 -3.68 -16.98 23.85
N VAL A 106 -2.95 -15.95 24.29
CA VAL A 106 -2.48 -14.83 23.46
C VAL A 106 -1.07 -15.12 22.93
N LEU A 107 -0.14 -15.50 23.80
CA LEU A 107 1.27 -15.71 23.47
C LEU A 107 1.47 -16.88 22.50
N GLN A 108 0.72 -17.97 22.63
CA GLN A 108 0.83 -19.13 21.74
C GLN A 108 0.52 -18.78 20.27
N PRO A 109 -0.65 -18.21 19.93
CA PRO A 109 -0.89 -17.76 18.57
C PRO A 109 0.03 -16.61 18.16
N PHE A 110 0.39 -15.68 19.07
CA PHE A 110 1.31 -14.59 18.72
C PHE A 110 2.68 -15.11 18.29
N SER A 111 3.23 -16.11 18.97
CA SER A 111 4.50 -16.74 18.63
C SER A 111 4.52 -17.29 17.19
N GLU A 112 3.41 -17.89 16.72
CA GLU A 112 3.31 -18.39 15.33
C GLU A 112 3.40 -17.28 14.28
N VAL A 113 2.96 -16.07 14.63
CA VAL A 113 2.89 -14.94 13.70
C VAL A 113 4.20 -14.15 13.72
N ASN A 114 4.74 -13.88 14.91
CA ASN A 114 5.99 -13.17 15.11
C ASN A 114 6.64 -13.48 16.48
N GLN A 115 7.38 -14.58 16.56
CA GLN A 115 8.10 -14.97 17.79
C GLN A 115 9.24 -14.01 18.20
N GLU A 116 9.79 -13.25 17.25
CA GLU A 116 10.95 -12.36 17.45
C GLU A 116 10.55 -10.93 17.83
N TRP A 117 9.26 -10.61 17.86
CA TRP A 117 8.82 -9.30 18.32
C TRP A 117 9.26 -9.10 19.77
N GLU A 118 10.01 -8.03 20.02
CA GLU A 118 10.53 -7.68 21.34
C GLU A 118 9.55 -6.75 22.06
N HIS A 119 9.17 -7.13 23.28
CA HIS A 119 8.29 -6.33 24.11
C HIS A 119 9.03 -5.06 24.57
N PRO A 120 8.63 -3.85 24.15
CA PRO A 120 9.43 -2.63 24.35
C PRO A 120 9.62 -2.22 25.82
N ILE A 121 8.74 -2.69 26.71
CA ILE A 121 8.84 -2.44 28.17
C ILE A 121 9.62 -3.54 28.90
N LEU A 122 9.48 -4.81 28.49
CA LEU A 122 10.03 -5.96 29.22
C LEU A 122 11.39 -6.41 28.67
N GLY A 123 11.74 -6.02 27.44
CA GLY A 123 12.99 -6.43 26.77
C GLY A 123 13.04 -7.93 26.46
N LYS A 124 11.87 -8.57 26.34
CA LYS A 124 11.74 -10.01 26.06
C LYS A 124 10.97 -10.23 24.78
N ASN A 125 11.39 -11.18 23.97
CA ASN A 125 10.64 -11.54 22.77
C ASN A 125 9.44 -12.45 23.11
N VAL A 126 8.50 -12.59 22.18
CA VAL A 126 7.27 -13.39 22.38
C VAL A 126 7.60 -14.85 22.75
N ARG A 127 8.68 -15.41 22.20
CA ARG A 127 9.13 -16.76 22.56
C ARG A 127 9.49 -16.86 24.04
N GLN A 128 10.31 -15.95 24.56
CA GLN A 128 10.68 -15.90 25.98
C GLN A 128 9.46 -15.70 26.87
N LEU A 129 8.56 -14.76 26.49
CA LEU A 129 7.33 -14.52 27.25
C LEU A 129 6.45 -15.78 27.32
N LEU A 130 6.35 -16.56 26.24
CA LEU A 130 5.60 -17.82 26.19
C LEU A 130 6.24 -18.92 27.04
N GLU A 131 7.57 -18.96 27.12
CA GLU A 131 8.31 -19.92 27.95
C GLU A 131 8.20 -19.59 29.46
N GLU A 132 8.10 -18.30 29.80
CA GLU A 132 8.06 -17.82 31.18
C GLU A 132 6.64 -17.62 31.76
N THR A 133 5.60 -17.64 30.92
CA THR A 133 4.24 -17.38 31.37
C THR A 133 3.76 -18.45 32.38
N GLU A 134 3.16 -18.01 33.49
CA GLU A 134 2.59 -18.91 34.50
C GLU A 134 1.20 -19.42 34.12
N ASP A 135 0.60 -18.89 33.05
CA ASP A 135 -0.73 -19.31 32.58
C ASP A 135 -0.70 -20.75 32.02
N ALA A 136 -1.28 -21.67 32.79
CA ALA A 136 -1.40 -23.08 32.47
C ALA A 136 -2.67 -23.44 31.68
N SER A 137 -3.37 -22.44 31.10
CA SER A 137 -4.58 -22.67 30.30
C SER A 137 -4.39 -23.73 29.22
N VAL A 138 -5.33 -24.67 29.14
CA VAL A 138 -5.35 -25.68 28.08
C VAL A 138 -5.72 -25.02 26.76
N ILE A 139 -4.80 -25.11 25.79
CA ILE A 139 -4.94 -24.52 24.45
C ILE A 139 -4.92 -25.65 23.40
N THR A 140 -6.04 -25.83 22.70
CA THR A 140 -6.16 -26.86 21.66
C THR A 140 -6.13 -26.23 20.28
N LYS A 141 -5.11 -26.54 19.50
CA LYS A 141 -4.98 -26.07 18.11
C LYS A 141 -6.07 -26.70 17.24
N GLN A 142 -6.83 -25.86 16.55
CA GLN A 142 -7.91 -26.28 15.68
C GLN A 142 -7.44 -26.41 14.23
N SER A 143 -8.08 -27.29 13.46
CA SER A 143 -7.83 -27.40 12.02
C SER A 143 -8.09 -26.06 11.32
N LYS A 144 -7.19 -25.67 10.42
CA LYS A 144 -7.16 -24.33 9.82
C LYS A 144 -8.45 -24.02 9.05
N TRP A 145 -9.17 -22.96 9.46
CA TRP A 145 -10.41 -22.50 8.82
C TRP A 145 -10.41 -21.00 8.44
N LEU A 146 -9.36 -20.25 8.78
CA LEU A 146 -9.21 -18.85 8.37
C LEU A 146 -8.44 -18.71 7.05
N ARG A 147 -9.04 -18.00 6.09
CA ARG A 147 -8.43 -17.57 4.83
C ARG A 147 -7.88 -16.15 4.99
N ASN A 148 -6.66 -15.93 4.51
CA ASN A 148 -6.12 -14.58 4.39
C ASN A 148 -6.70 -13.89 3.15
N PRO A 149 -7.52 -12.82 3.30
CA PRO A 149 -8.14 -12.11 2.17
C PRO A 149 -7.12 -11.41 1.27
N ARG A 150 -5.88 -11.15 1.74
CA ARG A 150 -4.79 -10.64 0.90
C ARG A 150 -4.50 -11.55 -0.30
N LYS A 151 -4.74 -12.86 -0.17
CA LYS A 151 -4.54 -13.83 -1.26
C LYS A 151 -5.46 -13.63 -2.46
N ASP A 152 -6.53 -12.86 -2.29
CA ASP A 152 -7.45 -12.53 -3.37
C ASP A 152 -6.87 -11.43 -4.27
N TYR A 153 -5.76 -10.82 -3.84
CA TYR A 153 -5.07 -9.73 -4.51
C TYR A 153 -3.61 -10.07 -4.80
N ASP A 154 -3.39 -11.24 -5.40
CA ASP A 154 -2.04 -11.76 -5.63
C ASP A 154 -1.29 -10.96 -6.71
N VAL A 155 -0.42 -10.05 -6.29
CA VAL A 155 0.50 -9.31 -7.17
C VAL A 155 1.81 -10.07 -7.45
N SER A 156 2.09 -11.18 -6.74
CA SER A 156 3.35 -11.93 -6.90
C SER A 156 3.45 -12.65 -8.25
N LYS A 157 2.35 -12.73 -9.00
CA LYS A 157 2.36 -13.18 -10.40
C LYS A 157 3.03 -12.19 -11.37
N TYR A 158 3.30 -10.96 -10.92
CA TYR A 158 3.95 -9.93 -11.71
C TYR A 158 5.33 -9.65 -11.14
N ASN A 159 6.35 -9.68 -11.99
CA ASN A 159 7.70 -9.28 -11.62
C ASN A 159 7.83 -7.75 -11.63
N TYR A 160 7.11 -7.08 -12.53
CA TYR A 160 7.19 -5.63 -12.69
C TYR A 160 5.84 -4.99 -13.05
N ILE A 161 5.38 -4.07 -12.20
CA ILE A 161 4.18 -3.25 -12.40
C ILE A 161 4.61 -1.78 -12.52
N ALA A 162 4.20 -1.11 -13.60
CA ALA A 162 4.39 0.33 -13.77
C ALA A 162 3.07 1.08 -13.59
N ILE A 163 3.06 2.12 -12.75
CA ILE A 163 1.90 2.96 -12.49
C ILE A 163 2.11 4.32 -13.13
N GLU A 164 1.30 4.60 -14.13
CA GLU A 164 1.36 5.78 -14.97
C GLU A 164 0.12 6.65 -14.87
N GLY A 165 0.24 7.88 -15.37
CA GLY A 165 -0.80 8.89 -15.18
C GLY A 165 -0.28 10.31 -15.17
N ASN A 166 -1.22 11.24 -15.22
CA ASN A 166 -0.90 12.67 -15.28
C ASN A 166 -0.28 13.21 -13.97
N ILE A 167 0.25 14.43 -14.02
CA ILE A 167 0.74 15.18 -12.86
C ILE A 167 -0.43 15.37 -11.89
N GLY A 168 -0.29 14.91 -10.65
CA GLY A 168 -1.36 14.98 -9.66
C GLY A 168 -2.34 13.79 -9.66
N ALA A 169 -2.14 12.76 -10.51
CA ALA A 169 -3.04 11.59 -10.56
C ALA A 169 -2.93 10.65 -9.34
N GLY A 170 -1.89 10.77 -8.52
CA GLY A 170 -1.71 9.90 -7.34
C GLY A 170 -0.84 8.66 -7.55
N LYS A 171 -0.09 8.58 -8.66
CA LYS A 171 0.85 7.48 -8.99
C LYS A 171 1.74 7.06 -7.81
N THR A 172 2.53 8.00 -7.29
CA THR A 172 3.44 7.77 -6.15
C THR A 172 2.70 7.22 -4.93
N SER A 173 1.50 7.72 -4.65
CA SER A 173 0.68 7.23 -3.53
C SER A 173 0.27 5.78 -3.75
N LEU A 174 -0.24 5.44 -4.94
CA LEU A 174 -0.68 4.08 -5.25
C LEU A 174 0.50 3.10 -5.24
N ALA A 175 1.63 3.47 -5.87
CA ALA A 175 2.85 2.67 -5.89
C ALA A 175 3.37 2.39 -4.48
N THR A 176 3.41 3.42 -3.63
CA THR A 176 3.82 3.29 -2.22
C THR A 176 2.87 2.38 -1.44
N MET A 177 1.55 2.52 -1.62
CA MET A 177 0.56 1.69 -0.93
C MET A 177 0.67 0.22 -1.33
N LEU A 178 0.82 -0.06 -2.63
CA LEU A 178 1.00 -1.42 -3.13
C LEU A 178 2.33 -2.03 -2.64
N SER A 179 3.43 -1.28 -2.75
CA SER A 179 4.74 -1.72 -2.23
C SER A 179 4.65 -2.07 -0.75
N TYR A 180 4.00 -1.22 0.04
CA TYR A 180 3.81 -1.45 1.47
C TYR A 180 2.96 -2.69 1.75
N ASP A 181 1.77 -2.81 1.17
CA ASP A 181 0.84 -3.92 1.42
C ASP A 181 1.41 -5.28 0.97
N PHE A 182 2.28 -5.27 -0.05
CA PHE A 182 2.82 -6.48 -0.66
C PHE A 182 4.29 -6.77 -0.35
N ASN A 183 4.98 -5.89 0.37
CA ASN A 183 6.42 -5.97 0.60
C ASN A 183 7.22 -6.03 -0.72
N ALA A 184 6.76 -5.30 -1.73
CA ALA A 184 7.38 -5.21 -3.05
C ALA A 184 8.36 -4.03 -3.10
N LYS A 185 9.38 -4.12 -3.96
CA LYS A 185 10.35 -3.02 -4.12
C LYS A 185 9.71 -1.86 -4.85
N LEU A 186 9.89 -0.68 -4.29
CA LEU A 186 9.35 0.58 -4.80
C LEU A 186 10.42 1.32 -5.59
N ILE A 187 10.11 1.67 -6.85
CA ILE A 187 10.92 2.57 -7.67
C ILE A 187 10.12 3.87 -7.85
N LEU A 188 10.69 4.98 -7.36
CA LEU A 188 10.06 6.30 -7.47
C LEU A 188 10.81 7.19 -8.45
N GLU A 189 10.10 7.96 -9.25
CA GLU A 189 10.67 8.95 -10.15
C GLU A 189 11.44 10.03 -9.39
N ARG A 190 12.70 10.24 -9.79
CA ARG A 190 13.58 11.28 -9.25
C ARG A 190 13.44 12.57 -10.06
N PHE A 191 12.53 13.47 -9.66
CA PHE A 191 12.37 14.78 -10.30
C PHE A 191 12.76 15.98 -9.43
N LYS A 192 12.97 15.79 -8.11
CA LYS A 192 13.16 16.89 -7.16
C LYS A 192 14.45 17.69 -7.37
N ASP A 193 15.51 17.02 -7.82
CA ASP A 193 16.85 17.60 -7.96
C ASP A 193 17.11 18.14 -9.37
N ASN A 194 16.09 18.14 -10.25
CA ASN A 194 16.23 18.59 -11.62
C ASN A 194 16.30 20.13 -11.71
N PRO A 195 17.43 20.73 -12.13
CA PRO A 195 17.61 22.19 -12.15
C PRO A 195 16.83 22.90 -13.26
N PHE A 196 16.32 22.15 -14.24
CA PHE A 196 15.54 22.68 -15.36
C PHE A 196 14.03 22.68 -15.05
N LEU A 197 13.55 21.84 -14.13
CA LEU A 197 12.11 21.70 -13.88
C LEU A 197 11.45 23.01 -13.40
N PRO A 198 12.01 23.77 -12.43
CA PRO A 198 11.45 25.07 -12.09
C PRO A 198 11.46 26.06 -13.26
N LYS A 199 12.56 26.08 -14.03
CA LYS A 199 12.75 26.99 -15.18
C LYS A 199 11.81 26.67 -16.34
N PHE A 200 11.46 25.39 -16.52
CA PHE A 200 10.47 24.95 -17.49
C PHE A 200 9.09 25.54 -17.21
N TYR A 201 8.67 25.56 -15.95
CA TYR A 201 7.38 26.16 -15.59
C TYR A 201 7.37 27.70 -15.73
N GLU A 202 8.54 28.35 -15.76
CA GLU A 202 8.67 29.78 -16.08
C GLU A 202 8.71 30.04 -17.59
N ASN A 203 9.38 29.18 -18.37
CA ASN A 203 9.49 29.31 -19.82
C ASN A 203 9.66 27.93 -20.49
N GLN A 204 8.54 27.33 -20.89
CA GLN A 204 8.53 26.00 -21.49
C GLN A 204 9.33 25.95 -22.80
N MET A 205 9.15 26.94 -23.68
CA MET A 205 9.81 26.97 -24.99
C MET A 205 11.34 26.88 -24.89
N ARG A 206 11.94 27.55 -23.89
CA ARG A 206 13.40 27.56 -23.72
C ARG A 206 13.95 26.33 -23.01
N TYR A 207 13.18 25.76 -22.08
CA TYR A 207 13.69 24.76 -21.15
C TYR A 207 13.09 23.36 -21.31
N ALA A 208 12.14 23.16 -22.23
CA ALA A 208 11.55 21.84 -22.50
C ALA A 208 12.61 20.83 -22.93
N PHE A 209 13.39 21.13 -23.97
CA PHE A 209 14.41 20.21 -24.47
C PHE A 209 15.45 19.78 -23.41
N PRO A 210 16.14 20.70 -22.69
CA PRO A 210 17.10 20.28 -21.65
C PRO A 210 16.43 19.55 -20.49
N LEU A 211 15.18 19.88 -20.13
CA LEU A 211 14.43 19.15 -19.10
C LEU A 211 14.14 17.71 -19.53
N GLU A 212 13.58 17.51 -20.72
CA GLU A 212 13.23 16.18 -21.21
C GLU A 212 14.47 15.30 -21.40
N MET A 213 15.60 15.88 -21.86
CA MET A 213 16.88 15.18 -21.96
C MET A 213 17.43 14.76 -20.59
N SER A 214 17.29 15.62 -19.56
CA SER A 214 17.65 15.25 -18.18
C SER A 214 16.81 14.08 -17.70
N PHE A 215 15.48 14.14 -17.86
CA PHE A 215 14.60 13.03 -17.47
C PHE A 215 14.92 11.75 -18.22
N LEU A 216 15.26 11.83 -19.51
CA LEU A 216 15.65 10.67 -20.30
C LEU A 216 16.88 9.96 -19.72
N ALA A 217 17.91 10.74 -19.36
CA ALA A 217 19.13 10.21 -18.77
C ALA A 217 18.91 9.66 -17.35
N ASP A 218 18.21 10.42 -16.51
CA ASP A 218 17.97 10.07 -15.10
C ASP A 218 17.13 8.78 -14.99
N ARG A 219 16.05 8.66 -15.77
CA ARG A 219 15.21 7.45 -15.80
C ARG A 219 15.98 6.24 -16.32
N TYR A 220 16.82 6.40 -17.34
CA TYR A 220 17.64 5.31 -17.86
C TYR A 220 18.64 4.80 -16.81
N GLN A 221 19.37 5.71 -16.15
CA GLN A 221 20.31 5.35 -15.08
C GLN A 221 19.59 4.64 -13.93
N GLN A 222 18.47 5.19 -13.48
CA GLN A 222 17.69 4.61 -12.39
C GLN A 222 17.18 3.21 -12.73
N LEU A 223 16.56 3.02 -13.90
CA LEU A 223 16.05 1.71 -14.31
C LEU A 223 17.20 0.72 -14.48
N LEU A 224 18.36 1.11 -15.01
CA LEU A 224 19.52 0.21 -15.06
C LEU A 224 20.02 -0.22 -13.68
N GLU A 225 20.13 0.71 -12.73
CA GLU A 225 20.60 0.44 -11.35
C GLU A 225 19.60 -0.45 -10.60
N ASP A 226 18.34 -0.03 -10.60
CA ASP A 226 17.29 -0.66 -9.82
C ASP A 226 16.88 -2.01 -10.43
N ILE A 227 17.02 -2.17 -11.75
CA ILE A 227 16.62 -3.39 -12.47
C ILE A 227 17.71 -4.43 -12.58
N LYS A 228 18.98 -4.07 -12.77
CA LYS A 228 20.05 -5.08 -12.81
C LYS A 228 20.27 -5.81 -11.48
N GLN A 229 19.76 -5.25 -10.38
CA GLN A 229 19.76 -5.92 -9.07
C GLN A 229 18.62 -6.94 -8.88
N PHE A 230 17.80 -7.21 -9.91
CA PHE A 230 16.64 -8.12 -9.83
C PHE A 230 16.98 -9.58 -9.56
N ASP A 231 18.25 -9.94 -9.43
CA ASP A 231 18.67 -11.33 -9.63
C ASP A 231 18.82 -12.18 -8.36
N LEU A 232 18.30 -11.79 -7.18
CA LEU A 232 18.43 -12.72 -6.03
C LEU A 232 17.26 -12.90 -5.04
N PHE A 233 16.42 -11.92 -4.64
CA PHE A 233 15.46 -12.16 -3.53
C PHE A 233 14.17 -11.30 -3.44
N GLN A 234 13.59 -10.76 -4.52
CA GLN A 234 12.33 -9.97 -4.41
C GLN A 234 11.22 -10.41 -5.37
N ASP A 235 10.01 -10.52 -4.80
CA ASP A 235 8.82 -11.15 -5.41
C ASP A 235 7.99 -10.24 -6.34
N CYS A 236 8.28 -8.93 -6.43
CA CYS A 236 7.62 -7.97 -7.34
C CYS A 236 8.28 -6.58 -7.24
N VAL A 237 8.39 -5.86 -8.36
CA VAL A 237 8.75 -4.43 -8.41
C VAL A 237 7.57 -3.59 -8.84
N ILE A 238 7.39 -2.46 -8.16
CA ILE A 238 6.35 -1.49 -8.45
C ILE A 238 7.01 -0.14 -8.67
N ALA A 239 6.86 0.41 -9.87
CA ALA A 239 7.34 1.74 -10.22
C ALA A 239 6.18 2.73 -10.34
N ASP A 240 6.40 3.98 -9.94
CA ASP A 240 5.44 5.08 -10.16
C ASP A 240 5.61 5.81 -11.51
N TYR A 241 6.38 5.20 -12.42
CA TYR A 241 6.54 5.59 -13.81
C TYR A 241 7.07 4.41 -14.66
N ASP A 242 7.04 4.60 -15.96
CA ASP A 242 7.57 3.78 -17.04
C ASP A 242 8.45 4.66 -17.95
N ALA A 243 9.39 4.04 -18.65
CA ALA A 243 10.27 4.71 -19.62
C ALA A 243 9.50 5.53 -20.67
N TYR A 244 8.40 5.01 -21.23
CA TYR A 244 7.64 5.62 -22.32
C TYR A 244 6.99 6.96 -21.95
N LYS A 245 6.88 7.27 -20.65
CA LYS A 245 6.52 8.61 -20.17
C LYS A 245 7.38 9.71 -20.80
N SER A 246 8.67 9.44 -20.98
CA SER A 246 9.62 10.31 -21.68
C SER A 246 9.11 10.71 -23.06
N LEU A 247 8.62 9.75 -23.86
CA LEU A 247 8.11 10.03 -25.20
C LEU A 247 6.79 10.82 -25.17
N ILE A 248 5.93 10.54 -24.19
CA ILE A 248 4.63 11.20 -24.05
C ILE A 248 4.82 12.68 -23.72
N PHE A 249 5.62 12.98 -22.70
CA PHE A 249 5.89 14.35 -22.27
C PHE A 249 6.63 15.13 -23.36
N ALA A 250 7.69 14.55 -23.94
CA ALA A 250 8.43 15.17 -25.02
C ALA A 250 7.57 15.47 -26.25
N LYS A 251 6.58 14.62 -26.60
CA LYS A 251 5.69 14.92 -27.74
C LYS A 251 4.81 16.14 -27.49
N VAL A 252 4.44 16.38 -26.24
CA VAL A 252 3.59 17.49 -25.83
C VAL A 252 4.38 18.80 -25.68
N THR A 253 5.65 18.72 -25.25
CA THR A 253 6.45 19.90 -24.88
C THR A 253 7.43 20.36 -25.96
N LEU A 254 7.91 19.45 -26.82
CA LEU A 254 8.95 19.75 -27.81
C LEU A 254 8.37 20.10 -29.18
N GLN A 255 9.14 20.88 -29.96
CA GLN A 255 8.86 21.09 -31.38
C GLN A 255 9.14 19.80 -32.18
N ASP A 256 8.56 19.67 -33.37
CA ASP A 256 8.64 18.40 -34.12
C ASP A 256 10.08 17.95 -34.45
N GLU A 257 10.98 18.88 -34.79
CA GLU A 257 12.40 18.56 -35.04
C GLU A 257 13.12 18.07 -33.78
N GLU A 258 12.92 18.75 -32.65
CA GLU A 258 13.46 18.37 -31.34
C GLU A 258 12.89 17.02 -30.88
N TYR A 259 11.59 16.81 -31.06
CA TYR A 259 10.92 15.57 -30.71
C TYR A 259 11.46 14.39 -31.54
N ASN A 260 11.70 14.58 -32.84
CA ASN A 260 12.25 13.53 -33.68
C ASN A 260 13.67 13.12 -33.25
N LEU A 261 14.51 14.09 -32.89
CA LEU A 261 15.83 13.81 -32.31
C LEU A 261 15.69 13.08 -30.96
N TYR A 262 14.84 13.59 -30.07
CA TYR A 262 14.57 13.00 -28.76
C TYR A 262 14.11 11.54 -28.88
N LYS A 263 13.14 11.28 -29.76
CA LYS A 263 12.60 9.95 -30.02
C LYS A 263 13.68 8.99 -30.51
N LYS A 264 14.60 9.45 -31.38
CA LYS A 264 15.74 8.63 -31.83
C LYS A 264 16.66 8.27 -30.66
N LEU A 265 16.99 9.23 -29.79
CA LEU A 265 17.82 9.00 -28.61
C LEU A 265 17.15 8.05 -27.61
N PHE A 266 15.85 8.22 -27.38
CA PHE A 266 15.05 7.35 -26.53
C PHE A 266 15.20 5.88 -26.94
N TYR A 267 14.93 5.56 -28.21
CA TYR A 267 15.02 4.18 -28.69
C TYR A 267 16.43 3.61 -28.70
N LEU A 268 17.47 4.45 -28.87
CA LEU A 268 18.86 4.01 -28.76
C LEU A 268 19.23 3.63 -27.31
N MET A 269 18.78 4.41 -26.33
CA MET A 269 19.10 4.19 -24.92
C MET A 269 18.22 3.10 -24.29
N HIS A 270 16.93 3.07 -24.58
CA HIS A 270 15.95 2.29 -23.82
C HIS A 270 15.61 0.92 -24.46
N LYS A 271 16.37 0.49 -25.48
CA LYS A 271 16.11 -0.76 -26.23
C LYS A 271 16.15 -2.02 -25.34
N GLU A 272 16.99 -2.02 -24.31
CA GLU A 272 17.24 -3.17 -23.43
C GLU A 272 16.54 -3.07 -22.08
N LEU A 273 15.74 -2.02 -21.85
CA LEU A 273 15.01 -1.92 -20.59
C LEU A 273 13.86 -2.94 -20.56
N PRO A 274 13.60 -3.55 -19.40
CA PRO A 274 12.46 -4.45 -19.27
C PRO A 274 11.17 -3.67 -19.46
N LYS A 275 10.17 -4.39 -19.96
CA LYS A 275 8.80 -3.90 -20.03
C LYS A 275 8.04 -4.36 -18.78
N PRO A 276 7.09 -3.57 -18.28
CA PRO A 276 6.23 -4.02 -17.20
C PRO A 276 5.32 -5.17 -17.66
N ASP A 277 5.09 -6.12 -16.75
CA ASP A 277 4.08 -7.17 -16.93
C ASP A 277 2.67 -6.58 -16.92
N VAL A 278 2.47 -5.50 -16.16
CA VAL A 278 1.24 -4.70 -16.15
C VAL A 278 1.56 -3.21 -16.15
N TYR A 279 0.96 -2.49 -17.10
CA TYR A 279 1.03 -1.04 -17.18
C TYR A 279 -0.32 -0.45 -16.74
N VAL A 280 -0.33 0.27 -15.62
CA VAL A 280 -1.55 0.82 -15.02
C VAL A 280 -1.62 2.31 -15.31
N TYR A 281 -2.54 2.74 -16.16
CA TYR A 281 -2.80 4.16 -16.39
C TYR A 281 -3.93 4.66 -15.50
N LEU A 282 -3.59 5.52 -14.53
CA LEU A 282 -4.54 6.22 -13.67
C LEU A 282 -5.10 7.43 -14.41
N TYR A 283 -6.31 7.27 -14.94
CA TYR A 283 -7.07 8.36 -15.52
C TYR A 283 -7.75 9.18 -14.42
N GLN A 284 -7.62 10.50 -14.50
CA GLN A 284 -8.17 11.44 -13.55
C GLN A 284 -8.55 12.73 -14.28
N ASN A 285 -9.70 13.30 -13.91
CA ASN A 285 -10.17 14.55 -14.50
C ASN A 285 -9.28 15.74 -14.09
N THR A 286 -9.22 16.77 -14.94
CA THR A 286 -8.27 17.88 -14.75
C THR A 286 -8.54 18.70 -13.49
N GLU A 287 -9.80 18.81 -13.07
CA GLU A 287 -10.18 19.51 -11.84
C GLU A 287 -9.51 18.87 -10.63
N ARG A 288 -9.65 17.55 -10.46
CA ARG A 288 -9.02 16.80 -9.38
C ARG A 288 -7.50 16.76 -9.48
N LEU A 289 -6.93 16.72 -10.69
CA LEU A 289 -5.48 16.85 -10.87
C LEU A 289 -4.97 18.17 -10.30
N LEU A 290 -5.62 19.29 -10.61
CA LEU A 290 -5.25 20.62 -10.11
C LEU A 290 -5.43 20.73 -8.59
N GLU A 291 -6.51 20.18 -8.03
CA GLU A 291 -6.68 20.11 -6.57
C GLU A 291 -5.53 19.35 -5.88
N ASN A 292 -5.14 18.20 -6.44
CA ASN A 292 -4.04 17.40 -5.92
C ASN A 292 -2.69 18.13 -6.03
N ILE A 293 -2.45 18.83 -7.14
CA ILE A 293 -1.24 19.65 -7.35
C ILE A 293 -1.17 20.81 -6.34
N LYS A 294 -2.29 21.52 -6.15
CA LYS A 294 -2.40 22.61 -5.16
C LYS A 294 -2.13 22.08 -3.75
N LYS A 295 -2.79 20.99 -3.37
CA LYS A 295 -2.60 20.35 -2.05
C LYS A 295 -1.16 19.87 -1.83
N ARG A 296 -0.47 19.41 -2.88
CA ARG A 296 0.93 19.00 -2.81
C ARG A 296 1.90 20.16 -2.59
N GLY A 297 1.52 21.38 -2.96
CA GLY A 297 2.20 22.61 -2.55
C GLY A 297 3.60 22.84 -3.12
N ARG A 298 3.99 22.17 -4.22
CA ARG A 298 5.26 22.47 -4.90
C ARG A 298 5.15 23.83 -5.59
N LYS A 299 6.01 24.79 -5.20
CA LYS A 299 5.94 26.18 -5.65
C LYS A 299 5.92 26.32 -7.18
N TYR A 300 6.75 25.55 -7.88
CA TYR A 300 6.87 25.60 -9.35
C TYR A 300 5.72 24.93 -10.10
N GLU A 301 4.86 24.13 -9.46
CA GLU A 301 3.71 23.49 -10.11
C GLU A 301 2.41 24.32 -9.98
N GLN A 302 2.41 25.40 -9.19
CA GLN A 302 1.18 26.14 -8.88
C GLN A 302 0.62 26.93 -10.07
N SER A 303 1.45 27.19 -11.09
CA SER A 303 1.08 27.88 -12.32
C SER A 303 0.71 26.94 -13.46
N ILE A 304 0.60 25.63 -13.21
CA ILE A 304 0.22 24.66 -14.26
C ILE A 304 -1.17 24.97 -14.80
N GLU A 305 -1.25 25.14 -16.12
CA GLU A 305 -2.51 25.38 -16.82
C GLU A 305 -3.28 24.07 -17.08
N THR A 306 -4.62 24.15 -17.03
CA THR A 306 -5.54 23.07 -17.38
C THR A 306 -5.26 22.48 -18.76
N GLY A 307 -5.00 23.34 -19.76
CA GLY A 307 -4.76 22.92 -21.14
C GLY A 307 -3.50 22.07 -21.29
N TYR A 308 -2.46 22.32 -20.49
CA TYR A 308 -1.26 21.49 -20.46
C TYR A 308 -1.57 20.08 -19.95
N LEU A 309 -2.33 19.97 -18.85
CA LEU A 309 -2.75 18.68 -18.32
C LEU A 309 -3.64 17.91 -19.30
N GLN A 310 -4.54 18.59 -20.02
CA GLN A 310 -5.37 17.97 -21.05
C GLN A 310 -4.53 17.35 -22.17
N LYS A 311 -3.55 18.09 -22.71
CA LYS A 311 -2.63 17.58 -23.74
C LYS A 311 -1.84 16.36 -23.26
N ILE A 312 -1.41 16.34 -22.00
CA ILE A 312 -0.73 15.18 -21.42
C ILE A 312 -1.68 13.97 -21.34
N ASN A 313 -2.95 14.16 -20.92
CA ASN A 313 -3.93 13.07 -20.92
C ASN A 313 -4.17 12.52 -22.33
N GLU A 314 -4.32 13.39 -23.33
CA GLU A 314 -4.45 13.00 -24.74
C GLU A 314 -3.23 12.19 -25.19
N GLY A 315 -2.01 12.65 -24.88
CA GLY A 315 -0.78 11.94 -25.20
C GLY A 315 -0.69 10.54 -24.57
N TYR A 316 -1.13 10.36 -23.32
CA TYR A 316 -1.23 9.01 -22.72
C TYR A 316 -2.23 8.13 -23.44
N LEU A 317 -3.44 8.65 -23.73
CA LEU A 317 -4.48 7.88 -24.40
C LEU A 317 -4.07 7.48 -25.83
N GLU A 318 -3.41 8.36 -26.56
CA GLU A 318 -2.83 8.06 -27.88
C GLU A 318 -1.74 6.98 -27.79
N PHE A 319 -0.81 7.12 -26.82
CA PHE A 319 0.21 6.11 -26.56
C PHE A 319 -0.41 4.74 -26.28
N ILE A 320 -1.36 4.67 -25.35
CA ILE A 320 -2.00 3.41 -24.95
C ILE A 320 -2.73 2.77 -26.14
N LYS A 321 -3.49 3.56 -26.91
CA LYS A 321 -4.16 3.09 -28.14
C LYS A 321 -3.17 2.51 -29.15
N SER A 322 -1.97 3.07 -29.24
CA SER A 322 -0.92 2.59 -30.17
C SER A 322 -0.28 1.26 -29.77
N GLN A 323 -0.30 0.90 -28.47
CA GLN A 323 0.36 -0.32 -27.98
C GLN A 323 -0.47 -1.59 -28.22
N GLN A 324 -1.81 -1.48 -28.30
CA GLN A 324 -2.74 -2.62 -28.48
C GLN A 324 -2.43 -3.82 -27.56
N SER A 325 -2.15 -3.56 -26.28
CA SER A 325 -1.76 -4.60 -25.31
C SER A 325 -2.81 -4.80 -24.23
N ASP A 326 -3.17 -6.06 -23.97
CA ASP A 326 -4.09 -6.45 -22.89
C ASP A 326 -3.47 -6.29 -21.48
N THR A 327 -2.15 -6.07 -21.42
CA THR A 327 -1.43 -5.79 -20.17
C THR A 327 -1.58 -4.34 -19.71
N ILE A 328 -2.20 -3.47 -20.52
CA ILE A 328 -2.48 -2.08 -20.15
C ILE A 328 -3.85 -1.99 -19.49
N LYS A 329 -3.87 -1.51 -18.24
CA LYS A 329 -5.09 -1.29 -17.46
C LYS A 329 -5.34 0.21 -17.32
N ILE A 330 -6.40 0.71 -17.97
CA ILE A 330 -6.88 2.08 -17.79
C ILE A 330 -7.86 2.07 -16.61
N ILE A 331 -7.54 2.78 -15.54
CA ILE A 331 -8.37 2.85 -14.33
C ILE A 331 -8.81 4.29 -14.11
N ASP A 332 -10.11 4.55 -14.23
CA ASP A 332 -10.70 5.84 -13.90
C ASP A 332 -10.85 5.97 -12.38
N ILE A 333 -10.11 6.91 -11.81
CA ILE A 333 -10.12 7.22 -10.37
C ILE A 333 -10.81 8.56 -10.08
N SER A 334 -11.60 9.09 -11.03
CA SER A 334 -12.21 10.42 -10.93
C SER A 334 -13.21 10.57 -9.80
N GLU A 335 -13.84 9.49 -9.37
CA GLU A 335 -14.80 9.47 -8.25
C GLU A 335 -14.25 8.71 -7.03
N MET A 336 -12.93 8.44 -7.00
CA MET A 336 -12.30 7.65 -5.94
C MET A 336 -11.37 8.51 -5.07
N ASP A 337 -11.26 8.22 -3.77
CA ASP A 337 -10.22 8.76 -2.88
C ASP A 337 -9.47 7.59 -2.22
N PHE A 338 -8.71 6.84 -3.02
CA PHE A 338 -7.99 5.65 -2.56
C PHE A 338 -6.94 5.93 -1.48
N VAL A 339 -6.52 7.19 -1.31
CA VAL A 339 -5.59 7.59 -0.25
C VAL A 339 -6.30 7.60 1.11
N LYS A 340 -7.57 7.96 1.16
CA LYS A 340 -8.37 7.97 2.41
C LYS A 340 -9.32 6.78 2.56
N SER A 341 -9.71 6.17 1.44
CA SER A 341 -10.64 5.05 1.37
C SER A 341 -9.89 3.78 0.96
N ARG A 342 -9.64 2.90 1.94
CA ARG A 342 -9.05 1.59 1.66
C ARG A 342 -9.95 0.74 0.75
N LYS A 343 -11.27 0.95 0.79
CA LYS A 343 -12.22 0.33 -0.14
C LYS A 343 -11.93 0.70 -1.60
N ASP A 344 -11.71 1.97 -1.88
CA ASP A 344 -11.41 2.46 -3.24
C ASP A 344 -10.05 1.94 -3.70
N TYR A 345 -9.06 1.92 -2.80
CA TYR A 345 -7.76 1.30 -3.06
C TYR A 345 -7.88 -0.19 -3.45
N LEU A 346 -8.68 -0.97 -2.71
CA LEU A 346 -8.92 -2.37 -3.04
C LEU A 346 -9.69 -2.56 -4.36
N ALA A 347 -10.56 -1.61 -4.73
CA ALA A 347 -11.25 -1.61 -6.01
C ALA A 347 -10.30 -1.33 -7.20
N ILE A 348 -9.32 -0.43 -7.01
CA ILE A 348 -8.24 -0.19 -7.98
C ILE A 348 -7.37 -1.44 -8.10
N LEU A 349 -6.92 -2.00 -6.97
CA LEU A 349 -6.07 -3.18 -6.94
C LEU A 349 -6.73 -4.38 -7.64
N LYS A 350 -8.05 -4.55 -7.47
CA LYS A 350 -8.82 -5.57 -8.19
C LYS A 350 -8.74 -5.39 -9.71
N GLN A 351 -8.83 -4.16 -10.22
CA GLN A 351 -8.70 -3.88 -11.66
C GLN A 351 -7.27 -4.07 -12.20
N ILE A 352 -6.25 -4.03 -11.34
CA ILE A 352 -4.86 -4.29 -11.73
C ILE A 352 -4.62 -5.79 -11.90
N ILE A 353 -5.25 -6.62 -11.06
CA ILE A 353 -5.03 -8.07 -11.03
C ILE A 353 -6.00 -8.85 -11.92
N ASP A 354 -7.22 -8.35 -12.15
CA ASP A 354 -8.20 -8.90 -13.10
C ASP A 354 -7.78 -8.53 -14.52
#